data_AF-A0A2I0JW15-F1
#
_entry.id   AF-A0A2I0JW15-F1
#
_cell.length_a   1.000
_cell.length_b   1.000
_cell.length_c   1.000
_cell.angle_alpha   90.00
_cell.angle_beta   90.00
_cell.angle_gamma   90.00
#
_symmetry.space_group_name_H-M   'P 1'
#
loop_
_entity.id
_entity.type
_entity.pdbx_description
1 polymer ?
#
loop_
_entity_poly.entity_id
_entity_poly.type
_entity_poly.pdbx_seq_one_letter_code
_entity_poly.pdbx_strand_id
1 'polypeptide(L)' 'MDASVGKKIRALIVGATGFIGQFLADASLDMGRPTYVLVRPGQASPTKAKSLKALREKGAILIN' A
#
# COMPACT_ATOMS: atom_id res chain seq x y z
N MET A 1 27.99 -0.81 16.65
CA MET A 1 26.66 -0.22 16.44
C MET A 1 25.91 -1.20 15.57
N ASP A 2 25.44 -2.27 16.19
CA ASP A 2 24.74 -3.36 15.54
C ASP A 2 23.32 -2.90 15.20
N ALA A 3 23.10 -2.59 13.92
CA ALA A 3 21.76 -2.54 13.39
C ALA A 3 21.16 -3.92 13.61
N SER A 4 20.32 -4.06 14.65
CA SER A 4 19.39 -5.19 14.72
C SER A 4 18.78 -5.31 13.32
N VAL A 5 18.96 -6.45 12.67
CA VAL A 5 18.25 -6.77 11.43
C VAL A 5 16.81 -7.04 11.87
N GLY A 6 16.13 -5.98 12.30
CA GLY A 6 14.77 -6.00 12.76
C GLY A 6 13.94 -6.56 11.61
N LYS A 7 13.19 -7.62 11.89
CA LYS A 7 12.26 -8.23 10.96
C LYS A 7 11.44 -7.12 10.30
N LYS A 8 11.74 -6.79 9.03
CA LYS A 8 11.01 -5.75 8.30
C LYS A 8 9.53 -6.11 8.32
N ILE A 9 8.74 -5.36 9.10
CA ILE A 9 7.32 -5.58 9.24
C ILE A 9 6.68 -5.23 7.90
N ARG A 10 6.20 -6.25 7.20
CA ARG A 10 5.46 -6.10 5.95
C ARG A 10 4.00 -5.85 6.27
N ALA A 11 3.40 -4.84 5.66
CA ALA A 11 1.98 -4.54 5.78
C ALA A 11 1.27 -5.04 4.52
N LEU A 12 0.14 -5.73 4.69
CA LEU A 12 -0.82 -5.98 3.61
C LEU A 12 -2.10 -5.23 3.93
N ILE A 13 -2.52 -4.36 3.03
CA ILE A 13 -3.71 -3.53 3.18
C ILE A 13 -4.76 -3.97 2.17
N VAL A 14 -5.90 -4.42 2.67
CA VAL A 14 -7.08 -4.75 1.89
C VAL A 14 -8.02 -3.54 1.91
N GLY A 15 -8.50 -3.12 0.74
CA GLY A 15 -9.37 -1.96 0.64
C GLY A 15 -8.63 -0.62 0.70
N ALA A 16 -7.38 -0.56 0.22
CA ALA A 16 -6.57 0.68 0.19
C ALA A 16 -7.18 1.81 -0.66
N THR A 17 -8.14 1.50 -1.54
CA THR A 17 -8.90 2.50 -2.31
C THR A 17 -10.17 2.98 -1.60
N GLY A 18 -10.44 2.49 -0.39
CA GLY A 18 -11.54 2.97 0.46
C GLY A 18 -11.12 4.21 1.25
N PHE A 19 -12.09 4.89 1.87
CA PHE A 19 -11.86 6.15 2.58
C PHE A 19 -10.76 6.06 3.63
N ILE A 20 -10.85 5.13 4.59
CA ILE A 20 -9.84 4.94 5.64
C ILE A 20 -8.59 4.24 5.09
N GLY A 21 -8.78 3.27 4.20
CA GLY A 21 -7.70 2.43 3.68
C GLY A 21 -6.61 3.22 2.96
N GLN A 22 -6.97 4.33 2.31
CA GLN A 22 -6.01 5.19 1.62
C GLN A 22 -5.04 5.86 2.61
N PHE A 23 -5.55 6.41 3.72
CA PHE A 23 -4.71 7.02 4.74
C PHE A 23 -3.80 6.00 5.46
N LEU A 24 -4.30 4.79 5.69
CA LEU A 24 -3.49 3.72 6.27
C LEU A 24 -2.36 3.27 5.34
N ALA A 25 -2.62 3.21 4.04
CA ALA A 25 -1.60 2.89 3.05
C ALA A 25 -0.53 3.97 2.95
N ASP A 26 -0.95 5.23 2.92
CA ASP A 26 -0.02 6.36 2.94
C ASP A 26 0.84 6.36 4.21
N ALA A 27 0.25 6.26 5.39
CA ALA A 27 1.01 6.22 6.64
C ALA A 27 1.99 5.03 6.71
N SER A 28 1.61 3.86 6.19
CA SER A 28 2.50 2.69 6.14
C SER A 28 3.71 2.94 5.22
N LEU A 29 3.49 3.60 4.08
CA LEU A 29 4.55 3.98 3.14
C LEU A 29 5.46 5.06 3.73
N ASP A 30 4.90 6.07 4.39
CA ASP A 30 5.64 7.16 5.03
C ASP A 30 6.54 6.65 6.16
N MET A 31 6.13 5.57 6.84
CA MET A 31 6.96 4.86 7.83
C MET A 31 8.09 3.99 7.21
N GLY A 32 8.22 3.98 5.88
CA GLY A 32 9.20 3.17 5.17
C GLY A 32 8.94 1.66 5.22
N ARG A 33 7.70 1.24 5.53
CA ARG A 33 7.35 -0.18 5.60
C ARG A 33 7.09 -0.73 4.20
N PRO A 34 7.58 -1.94 3.87
CA PRO A 34 7.14 -2.63 2.65
C PRO A 34 5.61 -2.84 2.73
N THR A 35 4.90 -2.13 1.86
CA THR A 35 3.43 -2.02 1.90
C THR A 35 2.83 -2.65 0.66
N TYR A 36 2.07 -3.72 0.88
CA TYR A 36 1.35 -4.46 -0.13
C TYR A 36 -0.11 -4.01 -0.14
N VAL A 37 -0.67 -3.83 -1.32
CA VAL A 37 -2.07 -3.44 -1.51
C VAL A 37 -2.76 -4.53 -2.32
N LEU A 38 -3.79 -5.14 -1.74
CA LEU A 38 -4.61 -6.12 -2.45
C LEU A 38 -5.55 -5.40 -3.42
N VAL A 39 -5.43 -5.72 -4.70
CA VAL A 39 -6.26 -5.24 -5.79
C VAL A 39 -7.28 -6.31 -6.14
N ARG A 40 -8.53 -5.89 -6.34
CA ARG A 40 -9.58 -6.80 -6.78
C ARG A 40 -9.37 -7.09 -8.28
N PRO A 41 -9.36 -8.35 -8.73
CA PRO A 41 -9.36 -8.67 -10.16
C PRO A 41 -10.57 -8.05 -10.87
N GLY A 42 -10.37 -7.56 -12.09
CA GLY A 42 -11.42 -6.96 -12.93
C GLY A 42 -11.20 -5.47 -13.23
N GLN A 43 -12.19 -4.83 -13.85
CA GLN A 43 -12.09 -3.41 -14.19
C GLN A 43 -12.21 -2.52 -12.95
N ALA A 44 -11.17 -1.73 -12.71
CA ALA A 44 -11.21 -0.67 -11.71
C ALA A 44 -11.97 0.54 -12.24
N SER A 45 -12.79 1.18 -11.41
CA SER A 45 -13.35 2.49 -11.75
C SER A 45 -12.22 3.52 -11.89
N PRO A 46 -12.40 4.60 -12.67
CA PRO A 46 -11.37 5.62 -12.86
C PRO A 46 -10.83 6.19 -11.54
N THR A 47 -11.69 6.36 -10.54
CA THR A 47 -11.30 6.82 -9.20
C THR A 47 -10.39 5.81 -8.50
N LYS A 48 -10.74 4.52 -8.52
CA LYS A 48 -9.90 3.46 -7.94
C LYS A 48 -8.56 3.35 -8.66
N ALA A 49 -8.56 3.48 -10.00
CA ALA A 49 -7.34 3.48 -10.80
C ALA A 49 -6.40 4.65 -10.42
N LYS A 50 -6.95 5.85 -10.21
CA LYS A 50 -6.18 7.02 -9.74
C LYS A 50 -5.57 6.78 -8.35
N SER A 51 -6.35 6.26 -7.39
CA SER A 51 -5.83 5.95 -6.06
C SER A 51 -4.74 4.88 -6.09
N LEU A 52 -4.93 3.79 -6.85
CA LEU A 52 -3.93 2.73 -7.00
C LEU A 52 -2.64 3.25 -7.66
N LYS A 53 -2.76 4.12 -8.67
CA LYS A 53 -1.62 4.77 -9.30
C LYS A 53 -0.83 5.62 -8.30
N ALA A 54 -1.51 6.47 -7.53
CA ALA A 54 -0.88 7.31 -6.52
C ALA A 54 -0.14 6.48 -5.44
N LEU A 55 -0.77 5.40 -4.96
CA LEU A 55 -0.14 4.49 -3.99
C LEU A 55 1.10 3.81 -4.58
N ARG A 56 1.03 3.36 -5.85
CA ARG A 56 2.17 2.75 -6.54
C ARG A 56 3.33 3.73 -6.72
N GLU A 57 3.04 4.98 -7.07
CA GLU A 57 4.05 6.05 -7.20
C GLU A 57 4.74 6.35 -5.86
N LYS A 58 4.04 6.17 -4.73
CA LYS A 58 4.61 6.24 -3.38
C LYS A 58 5.38 4.98 -2.94
N GLY A 59 5.44 3.94 -3.78
CA GLY A 59 6.18 2.70 -3.50
C GLY A 59 5.35 1.53 -3.00
N ALA A 60 4.01 1.60 -3.08
CA ALA A 60 3.17 0.45 -2.76
C ALA A 60 3.34 -0.69 -3.78
N ILE A 61 3.33 -1.92 -3.27
CA ILE A 61 3.40 -3.15 -4.06
C ILE A 61 1.97 -3.63 -4.29
N LEU A 62 1.45 -3.46 -5.50
CA LEU A 62 0.12 -3.93 -5.86
C LEU A 62 0.16 -5.45 -6.09
N ILE A 63 -0.70 -6.20 -5.41
CA ILE A 63 -0.87 -7.65 -5.56
C ILE A 63 -2.33 -7.96 -5.88
N ASN A 64 -2.58 -9.07 -6.59
CA ASN A 64 -3.89 -9.39 -7.14
C ASN A 64 -4.23 -10.87 -6.99
#